data_AF-A0A961NK98-F1
#
_entry.id   AF-A0A961NK98-F1
#
_cell.length_a   1.000
_cell.length_b   1.000
_cell.length_c   1.000
_cell.angle_alpha   90.00
_cell.angle_beta   90.00
_cell.angle_gamma   90.00
#
_symmetry.space_group_name_H-M   'P 1'
#
loop_
_entity.id
_entity.type
_entity.pdbx_description
1 polymer ?
#
loop_
_entity_poly.entity_id
_entity_poly.type
_entity_poly.pdbx_seq_one_letter_code
_entity_poly.pdbx_strand_id
1 'polypeptide(L)'
;MSETVHSIARTVRPHWSHRFRVLAIGLIGAVLVWLVDGLFFGFLIFQPANSSGWDTYRWYNFEHRWRTVQAERSQRAREPLVLIVGSSIAKYSVQEHVLEPVLGERLGRSVMVRPIVHAAMMPTDLVYYTERIRDLQPDLVVYI
;
A
#
# COMPACT_ATOMS: atom_id res chain seq x y z
N MET A 1 19.56 -68.03 29.38
CA MET A 1 18.83 -66.79 29.74
C MET A 1 19.57 -65.55 29.20
N SER A 2 19.72 -65.42 27.87
CA SER A 2 20.49 -64.30 27.27
C SER A 2 19.88 -63.78 25.96
N GLU A 3 19.15 -64.61 25.21
CA GLU A 3 18.62 -64.19 23.90
C GLU A 3 17.32 -63.37 23.95
N THR A 4 16.58 -63.42 25.05
CA THR A 4 15.26 -62.77 25.13
C THR A 4 15.33 -61.25 25.33
N VAL A 5 16.48 -60.71 25.75
CA VAL A 5 16.66 -59.27 26.00
C VAL A 5 17.02 -58.50 24.72
N HIS A 6 17.53 -59.17 23.69
CA HIS A 6 17.91 -58.52 22.43
C HIS A 6 16.77 -58.31 21.42
N SER A 7 15.58 -58.89 21.69
CA SER A 7 14.41 -58.80 20.80
C SER A 7 13.53 -57.57 21.05
N ILE A 8 13.49 -57.05 22.28
CA ILE A 8 12.52 -56.01 22.67
C ILE A 8 13.03 -54.58 22.39
N ALA A 9 14.33 -54.40 22.15
CA ALA A 9 14.94 -53.07 21.97
C ALA A 9 14.73 -52.43 20.58
N ARG A 10 14.08 -53.10 19.62
CA ARG A 10 14.01 -52.63 18.22
C ARG A 10 12.70 -51.96 17.78
N THR A 11 11.71 -51.79 18.66
CA THR A 11 10.35 -51.43 18.23
C THR A 11 9.74 -50.22 18.92
N VAL A 12 10.55 -49.21 19.25
CA VAL A 12 10.02 -47.89 19.62
C VAL A 12 10.67 -46.83 18.74
N ARG A 13 10.27 -46.79 17.47
CA ARG A 13 10.51 -45.59 16.65
C ARG A 13 9.65 -44.46 17.24
N PRO A 14 10.23 -43.31 17.60
CA PRO A 14 9.46 -42.24 18.24
C PRO A 14 8.48 -41.66 17.22
N HIS A 15 7.19 -41.95 17.43
CA HIS A 15 6.07 -41.42 16.63
C HIS A 15 5.98 -39.87 16.72
N TRP A 16 6.67 -39.28 17.70
CA TRP A 16 6.87 -37.83 17.86
C TRP A 16 7.55 -37.17 16.67
N SER A 17 8.44 -37.88 15.97
CA SER A 17 9.16 -37.33 14.81
C SER A 17 8.23 -37.02 13.63
N HIS A 18 7.17 -37.81 13.44
CA HIS A 18 6.23 -37.61 12.33
C HIS A 18 5.32 -36.40 12.57
N ARG A 19 4.77 -36.26 13.78
CA ARG A 19 3.91 -35.13 14.14
C ARG A 19 4.67 -33.80 14.05
N PHE A 20 5.92 -33.79 14.50
CA PHE A 20 6.80 -32.63 14.39
C PHE A 20 7.12 -32.27 12.94
N ARG A 21 7.40 -33.27 12.09
CA ARG A 21 7.63 -33.06 10.64
C ARG A 21 6.41 -32.49 9.94
N VAL A 22 5.21 -33.00 10.24
CA VAL A 22 3.96 -32.49 9.66
C VAL A 22 3.71 -31.04 10.06
N LEU A 23 3.93 -30.70 11.33
CA LEU A 23 3.81 -29.31 11.80
C LEU A 23 4.85 -28.40 11.15
N ALA A 24 6.10 -28.85 11.03
CA ALA A 24 7.16 -28.08 10.38
C ALA A 24 6.85 -27.83 8.90
N ILE A 25 6.37 -28.83 8.17
CA ILE A 25 5.96 -28.69 6.77
C ILE A 25 4.79 -27.72 6.64
N GLY A 26 3.79 -27.81 7.53
CA GLY A 26 2.66 -26.89 7.55
C GLY A 26 3.08 -25.43 7.80
N LEU A 27 3.98 -25.21 8.76
CA LEU A 27 4.51 -23.88 9.06
C LEU A 27 5.33 -23.31 7.91
N ILE A 28 6.20 -24.12 7.30
CA ILE A 28 6.99 -23.71 6.12
C ILE A 28 6.06 -23.37 4.96
N GLY A 29 5.02 -24.17 4.72
CA GLY A 29 4.01 -23.90 3.70
C GLY A 29 3.29 -22.57 3.94
N ALA A 30 2.87 -22.30 5.17
CA ALA A 30 2.22 -21.03 5.53
C ALA A 30 3.14 -19.81 5.33
N VAL A 31 4.40 -19.91 5.75
CA VAL A 31 5.39 -18.84 5.55
C VAL A 31 5.68 -18.63 4.06
N LEU A 32 5.77 -19.71 3.28
CA LEU A 32 6.00 -19.63 1.84
C LEU A 32 4.83 -18.95 1.12
N VAL A 33 3.59 -19.32 1.46
CA VAL A 33 2.40 -18.66 0.91
C VAL A 33 2.39 -17.18 1.26
N TRP A 34 2.69 -16.83 2.51
CA TRP A 34 2.75 -15.43 2.94
C TRP A 34 3.85 -14.63 2.21
N LEU A 35 5.03 -15.22 2.01
CA LEU A 35 6.13 -14.59 1.27
C LEU A 35 5.80 -14.42 -0.22
N VAL A 36 5.22 -15.45 -0.85
CA VAL A 36 4.80 -15.42 -2.25
C VAL A 36 3.70 -14.39 -2.43
N ASP A 37 2.71 -14.35 -1.54
CA ASP A 37 1.63 -13.36 -1.57
C ASP A 37 2.20 -11.93 -1.47
N GLY A 38 3.06 -11.67 -0.49
CA GLY A 38 3.72 -10.37 -0.31
C GLY A 38 4.59 -9.96 -1.49
N LEU A 39 5.32 -10.90 -2.09
CA LEU A 39 6.20 -10.62 -3.23
C LEU A 39 5.41 -10.42 -4.53
N PHE A 40 4.49 -11.32 -4.87
CA PHE A 40 3.75 -11.26 -6.13
C PHE A 40 2.71 -10.14 -6.12
N PHE A 41 1.88 -10.05 -5.08
CA PHE A 41 0.89 -8.99 -5.02
C PHE A 41 1.55 -7.65 -4.69
N GLY A 42 2.37 -7.61 -3.64
CA GLY A 42 3.02 -6.38 -3.17
C GLY A 42 3.97 -5.74 -4.19
N PHE A 43 4.79 -6.52 -4.89
CA PHE A 43 5.79 -5.99 -5.81
C PHE A 43 5.34 -6.05 -7.28
N LEU A 44 4.82 -7.18 -7.73
CA LEU A 44 4.58 -7.39 -9.16
C LEU A 44 3.28 -6.75 -9.67
N ILE A 45 2.23 -6.74 -8.84
CA ILE A 45 0.93 -6.18 -9.22
C ILE A 45 0.78 -4.73 -8.74
N PHE A 46 1.32 -4.37 -7.58
CA PHE A 46 1.02 -3.07 -6.93
C PHE A 46 2.10 -1.98 -7.04
N GLN A 47 3.32 -2.26 -7.52
CA GLN A 47 4.33 -1.22 -7.75
C GLN A 47 4.39 -0.63 -9.16
N PRO A 48 4.10 -1.36 -10.26
CA PRO A 48 4.07 -0.73 -11.57
C PRO A 48 2.88 0.23 -11.61
N ALA A 49 3.16 1.54 -11.66
CA ALA A 49 2.11 2.53 -11.91
C ALA A 49 1.45 2.19 -13.25
N ASN A 50 0.21 1.69 -13.21
CA ASN A 50 -0.51 1.44 -14.44
C ASN A 50 -0.83 2.80 -15.08
N SER A 51 -0.13 3.12 -16.17
CA SER A 51 -0.31 4.34 -16.96
C SER A 51 -1.70 4.39 -17.60
N SER A 52 -2.30 3.23 -17.85
CA SER A 52 -3.68 3.07 -18.26
C SER A 52 -4.59 3.17 -17.04
N GLY A 53 -4.94 4.40 -16.66
CA GLY A 53 -5.91 4.67 -15.59
C GLY A 53 -7.35 4.23 -15.88
N TRP A 54 -7.55 3.25 -16.76
CA TRP A 54 -8.84 2.90 -17.36
C TRP A 54 -9.47 1.59 -16.87
N ASP A 55 -8.76 0.66 -16.21
CA ASP A 55 -9.51 -0.46 -15.59
C ASP A 55 -8.78 -1.35 -14.58
N THR A 56 -7.45 -1.40 -14.55
CA THR A 56 -6.76 -2.37 -13.68
C THR A 56 -6.59 -1.84 -12.26
N TYR A 57 -7.70 -1.51 -11.59
CA TYR A 57 -7.83 -1.10 -10.18
C TYR A 57 -7.54 0.38 -9.86
N ARG A 58 -8.53 1.23 -10.12
CA ARG A 58 -8.59 2.65 -9.66
C ARG A 58 -8.19 2.86 -8.19
N TRP A 59 -8.48 1.89 -7.33
CA TRP A 59 -8.19 1.94 -5.90
C TRP A 59 -6.71 1.80 -5.57
N TYR A 60 -5.96 0.96 -6.29
CA TYR A 60 -4.52 0.81 -6.05
C TYR A 60 -3.75 2.05 -6.47
N ASN A 61 -4.09 2.65 -7.63
CA ASN A 61 -3.46 3.90 -8.03
C ASN A 61 -3.77 5.03 -7.03
N PHE A 62 -4.99 5.07 -6.49
CA PHE A 62 -5.37 6.01 -5.45
C PHE A 62 -4.56 5.80 -4.17
N GLU A 63 -4.48 4.57 -3.69
CA GLU A 63 -3.76 4.22 -2.46
C GLU A 63 -2.24 4.42 -2.60
N HIS A 64 -1.68 4.05 -3.76
CA HIS A 64 -0.27 4.31 -4.08
C HIS A 64 0.00 5.82 -4.07
N ARG A 65 -0.84 6.60 -4.76
CA ARG A 65 -0.70 8.06 -4.77
C ARG A 65 -0.81 8.64 -3.37
N TRP A 66 -1.74 8.14 -2.56
CA TRP A 66 -1.89 8.53 -1.16
C TRP A 66 -0.59 8.35 -0.37
N ARG A 67 0.02 7.17 -0.44
CA ARG A 67 1.27 6.86 0.28
C ARG A 67 2.42 7.73 -0.20
N THR A 68 2.52 7.94 -1.51
CA THR A 68 3.53 8.83 -2.10
C THR A 68 3.38 10.25 -1.57
N VAL A 69 2.15 10.79 -1.54
CA VAL A 69 1.89 12.13 -0.99
C VAL A 69 2.20 12.21 0.51
N GLN A 70 1.89 11.17 1.28
CA GLN A 70 2.21 11.12 2.71
C GLN A 70 3.74 11.10 2.95
N ALA A 71 4.49 10.34 2.14
CA ALA A 71 5.94 10.31 2.20
C ALA A 71 6.55 11.66 1.81
N GLU A 72 6.08 12.27 0.71
CA GLU A 72 6.52 13.60 0.27
C GLU A 72 6.20 14.68 1.32
N ARG A 73 5.01 14.63 1.93
CA ARG A 73 4.61 15.55 2.99
C ARG A 73 5.55 15.46 4.19
N SER A 74 5.96 14.25 4.55
CA SER A 74 6.92 14.03 5.64
C SER A 74 8.29 14.65 5.33
N GLN A 75 8.72 14.64 4.06
CA GLN A 75 9.98 15.24 3.62
C GLN A 75 9.91 16.77 3.47
N ARG A 76 8.74 17.30 3.08
CA ARG A 76 8.50 18.72 2.78
C ARG A 76 7.49 19.34 3.74
N ALA A 77 7.60 19.02 5.03
CA ALA A 77 6.62 19.39 6.05
C ALA A 77 6.43 20.91 6.26
N ARG A 78 7.39 21.74 5.81
CA ARG A 78 7.33 23.20 5.92
C ARG A 78 6.68 23.88 4.71
N GLU A 79 6.49 23.15 3.61
CA GLU A 79 5.89 23.70 2.41
C GLU A 79 4.36 23.66 2.52
N PRO A 80 3.66 24.72 2.07
CA PRO A 80 2.20 24.68 2.02
C PRO A 80 1.72 23.57 1.10
N LEU A 81 0.75 22.79 1.55
CA LEU A 81 0.15 21.70 0.80
C LEU A 81 -1.26 22.08 0.33
N VAL A 82 -1.43 22.16 -0.98
CA VAL A 82 -2.72 22.25 -1.65
C VAL A 82 -3.12 20.85 -2.13
N LEU A 83 -4.12 20.27 -1.47
CA LEU A 83 -4.67 18.97 -1.82
C LEU A 83 -5.82 19.14 -2.80
N ILE A 84 -5.71 18.54 -3.97
CA ILE A 84 -6.79 18.51 -4.97
C ILE A 84 -7.49 17.16 -4.84
N VAL A 85 -8.80 17.19 -4.62
CA VAL A 85 -9.63 15.99 -4.46
C VAL A 85 -10.77 16.04 -5.46
N GLY A 86 -11.17 14.89 -5.98
CA GLY A 86 -12.21 14.88 -7.01
C GLY A 86 -12.16 13.71 -7.97
N SER A 87 -13.01 13.79 -8.96
CA SER A 87 -13.26 12.70 -9.91
C SER A 87 -12.27 12.71 -11.09
N SER A 88 -12.68 12.12 -12.22
CA SER A 88 -11.93 12.22 -13.48
C SER A 88 -11.73 13.67 -13.94
N ILE A 89 -12.66 14.58 -13.62
CA ILE A 89 -12.53 16.01 -13.98
C ILE A 89 -11.28 16.59 -13.31
N ALA A 90 -11.16 16.45 -11.99
CA ALA A 90 -9.99 16.88 -11.23
C ALA A 90 -8.67 16.33 -11.81
N LYS A 91 -8.67 15.04 -12.18
CA LYS A 91 -7.49 14.36 -12.75
C LYS A 91 -7.01 14.98 -14.07
N TYR A 92 -7.92 15.42 -14.94
CA TYR A 92 -7.57 15.95 -16.26
C TYR A 92 -7.50 17.48 -16.30
N SER A 93 -8.13 18.16 -15.35
CA SER A 93 -8.17 19.62 -15.28
C SER A 93 -7.00 20.22 -14.50
N VAL A 94 -6.39 19.48 -13.58
CA VAL A 94 -5.30 20.02 -12.74
C VAL A 94 -3.96 19.43 -13.11
N GLN A 95 -3.01 20.31 -13.41
CA GLN A 95 -1.65 19.97 -13.81
C GLN A 95 -0.67 20.52 -12.76
N GLU A 96 -0.14 19.64 -11.91
CA GLU A 96 0.77 19.99 -10.80
C GLU A 96 1.96 20.84 -11.29
N HIS A 97 2.59 20.40 -12.38
CA HIS A 97 3.75 21.06 -12.97
C HIS A 97 3.48 22.47 -13.50
N VAL A 98 2.21 22.85 -13.70
CA VAL A 98 1.81 24.21 -14.09
C VAL A 98 1.41 25.02 -12.86
N LEU A 99 0.63 24.44 -11.95
CA LEU A 99 0.12 25.17 -10.78
C LEU A 99 1.22 25.47 -9.76
N GLU A 100 2.17 24.55 -9.52
CA GLU A 100 3.22 24.77 -8.52
C GLU A 100 4.11 25.97 -8.85
N PRO A 101 4.64 26.14 -10.07
CA PRO A 101 5.41 27.34 -10.42
C PRO A 101 4.57 28.62 -10.31
N VAL A 102 3.34 28.61 -10.82
CA VAL A 102 2.45 29.79 -10.81
C VAL A 102 2.12 30.23 -9.38
N LEU A 103 1.80 29.28 -8.49
CA LEU A 103 1.56 29.57 -7.08
C LEU A 103 2.84 29.97 -6.37
N GLY A 104 3.96 29.34 -6.71
CA GLY A 104 5.27 29.64 -6.13
C GLY A 104 5.72 31.07 -6.40
N GLU A 105 5.59 31.53 -7.64
CA GLU A 105 5.88 32.90 -8.05
C GLU A 105 4.97 33.91 -7.35
N ARG A 106 3.66 33.62 -7.26
CA ARG A 106 2.68 34.52 -6.64
C ARG A 106 2.82 34.64 -5.13
N LEU A 107 3.22 33.55 -4.46
CA LEU A 107 3.32 33.49 -3.00
C LEU A 107 4.74 33.74 -2.49
N GLY A 108 5.73 33.81 -3.38
CA GLY A 108 7.14 34.01 -3.01
C GLY A 108 7.76 32.85 -2.22
N ARG A 109 7.17 31.64 -2.30
CA ARG A 109 7.64 30.43 -1.62
C ARG A 109 7.18 29.19 -2.39
N SER A 110 7.90 28.07 -2.33
CA SER A 110 7.43 26.84 -2.97
C SER A 110 6.14 26.35 -2.32
N VAL A 111 5.28 25.73 -3.13
CA VAL A 111 4.00 25.16 -2.73
C VAL A 111 3.91 23.77 -3.33
N MET A 112 3.40 22.82 -2.55
CA MET A 112 3.08 21.48 -3.01
C MET A 112 1.64 21.44 -3.49
N VAL A 113 1.41 21.04 -4.74
CA VAL A 113 0.05 20.78 -5.27
C VAL A 113 -0.07 19.30 -5.52
N ARG A 114 -0.95 18.61 -4.79
CA ARG A 114 -1.07 17.15 -4.89
C ARG A 114 -2.51 16.70 -5.14
N PRO A 115 -2.79 16.08 -6.30
CA PRO A 115 -4.06 15.45 -6.58
C PRO A 115 -4.14 14.06 -5.95
N ILE A 116 -5.21 13.88 -5.18
CA ILE A 116 -5.69 12.61 -4.65
C ILE A 116 -7.07 12.38 -5.26
N VAL A 117 -7.06 11.73 -6.42
CA VAL A 117 -8.23 11.62 -7.30
C VAL A 117 -8.40 10.20 -7.80
N HIS A 118 -9.64 9.77 -8.01
CA HIS A 118 -9.93 8.54 -8.73
C HIS A 118 -11.14 8.71 -9.65
N ALA A 119 -11.23 7.89 -10.69
CA ALA A 119 -12.40 7.90 -11.56
C ALA A 119 -13.67 7.62 -10.75
N ALA A 120 -14.72 8.39 -11.01
CA ALA A 120 -16.01 8.33 -10.32
C ALA A 120 -15.94 8.54 -8.79
N MET A 121 -14.98 9.33 -8.29
CA MET A 121 -14.99 9.78 -6.89
C MET A 121 -16.24 10.61 -6.63
N MET A 122 -17.08 10.14 -5.72
CA MET A 122 -18.30 10.82 -5.29
C MET A 122 -17.99 11.76 -4.13
N PRO A 123 -18.77 12.84 -3.93
CA PRO A 123 -18.61 13.70 -2.76
C PRO A 123 -18.67 12.94 -1.43
N THR A 124 -19.47 11.86 -1.38
CA THR A 124 -19.59 10.98 -0.20
C THR A 124 -18.31 10.20 0.08
N ASP A 125 -17.49 9.91 -0.93
CA ASP A 125 -16.21 9.22 -0.75
C ASP A 125 -15.26 10.07 0.09
N LEU A 126 -15.35 11.39 -0.03
CA LEU A 126 -14.54 12.36 0.72
C LEU A 126 -14.75 12.25 2.23
N VAL A 127 -15.96 11.88 2.67
CA VAL A 127 -16.27 11.65 4.09
C VAL A 127 -15.42 10.50 4.63
N TYR A 128 -15.29 9.41 3.87
CA TYR A 128 -14.46 8.27 4.27
C TYR A 128 -12.96 8.57 4.27
N TYR A 129 -12.52 9.59 3.54
CA TYR A 129 -11.11 10.00 3.51
C TYR A 129 -10.79 11.14 4.47
N THR A 130 -11.77 11.68 5.19
CA THR A 130 -11.59 12.89 6.01
C THR A 130 -10.46 12.77 7.02
N GLU A 131 -10.36 11.65 7.75
CA GLU A 131 -9.28 11.44 8.72
C GLU A 131 -7.92 11.35 8.03
N ARG A 132 -7.85 10.62 6.91
CA ARG A 132 -6.60 10.53 6.14
C ARG A 132 -6.19 11.90 5.58
N ILE A 133 -7.14 12.70 5.08
CA ILE A 133 -6.88 14.08 4.62
C ILE A 133 -6.35 14.91 5.78
N ARG A 134 -6.96 14.80 6.97
CA ARG A 134 -6.51 15.50 8.17
C ARG A 134 -5.08 15.11 8.56
N ASP A 135 -4.71 13.84 8.46
CA ASP A 135 -3.37 13.35 8.75
C ASP A 135 -2.28 13.97 7.85
N LEU A 136 -2.64 14.36 6.62
CA LEU A 136 -1.73 15.07 5.72
C LEU A 136 -1.51 16.54 6.10
N GLN A 137 -2.36 17.09 6.98
CA GLN A 137 -2.37 18.51 7.38
C GLN A 137 -2.24 19.46 6.18
N PRO A 138 -3.16 19.41 5.20
CA PRO A 138 -3.15 20.33 4.07
C PRO A 138 -3.53 21.75 4.50
N ASP A 139 -2.91 22.75 3.87
CA ASP A 139 -3.24 24.17 4.05
C ASP A 139 -4.50 24.56 3.28
N LEU A 140 -4.78 23.84 2.19
CA LEU A 140 -5.97 24.04 1.36
C LEU A 140 -6.42 22.71 0.76
N VAL A 141 -7.72 22.44 0.78
CA VAL A 141 -8.33 21.33 0.05
C VAL A 141 -9.27 21.91 -1.01
N VAL A 142 -9.06 21.54 -2.27
CA VAL A 142 -9.89 21.96 -3.41
C VAL A 142 -10.62 20.75 -3.95
N TYR A 143 -11.95 20.76 -3.91
CA TYR A 143 -12.79 19.71 -4.47
C TYR A 143 -13.25 20.08 -5.88
N ILE A 144 -13.06 19.16 -6.85
CA ILE A 144 -13.37 19.34 -8.28
C ILE A 144 -14.17 18.15 -8.84
#